data_AF-A0ABD2JTS7-F1
#
_entry.id   AF-A0ABD2JTS7-F1
#
_cell.length_a   1.000
_cell.length_b   1.000
_cell.length_c   1.000
_cell.angle_alpha   90.00
_cell.angle_beta   90.00
_cell.angle_gamma   90.00
#
_symmetry.space_group_name_H-M   'P 1'
#
loop_
_entity.id
_entity.type
_entity.pdbx_description
1 polymer ?
#
loop_
_entity_poly.entity_id
_entity_poly.type
_entity_poly.pdbx_seq_one_letter_code
_entity_poly.pdbx_strand_id
1 'polypeptide(L)'
;MAAETKEELLFLINLCDTSKCFNEMVDAVKKLVSICPELSYEERYLLWVAFKGAMSSIRQPWRAIWFSRSLVTKETGTFVISDLENL
;
A
#
# COMPACT_ATOMS: atom_id res chain seq x y z
N MET A 1 3.66 20.66 -13.29
CA MET A 1 2.33 20.59 -12.68
C MET A 1 2.36 21.48 -11.46
N ALA A 2 1.35 22.35 -11.31
CA ALA A 2 1.35 23.50 -10.40
C ALA A 2 1.76 23.13 -8.97
N ALA A 3 2.35 24.08 -8.25
CA ALA A 3 2.71 23.91 -6.85
C ALA A 3 1.44 23.57 -6.05
N GLU A 4 1.27 22.29 -5.74
CA GLU A 4 0.13 21.80 -4.95
C GLU A 4 0.27 22.41 -3.55
N THR A 5 -0.69 23.26 -3.19
CA THR A 5 -0.73 23.86 -1.85
C THR A 5 -1.02 22.77 -0.81
N LYS A 6 -0.64 23.02 0.46
CA LYS A 6 -0.88 22.07 1.55
C LYS A 6 -2.34 21.61 1.62
N GLU A 7 -3.26 22.55 1.42
CA GLU A 7 -4.71 22.30 1.46
C GLU A 7 -5.20 21.45 0.28
N GLU A 8 -4.66 21.68 -0.92
CA GLU A 8 -4.95 20.86 -2.10
C GLU A 8 -4.46 19.42 -1.90
N LEU A 9 -3.28 19.23 -1.31
CA LEU A 9 -2.76 17.91 -0.97
C LEU A 9 -3.64 17.22 0.08
N LEU A 10 -4.07 17.93 1.12
CA LEU A 10 -4.99 17.38 2.12
C LEU A 10 -6.33 16.98 1.49
N PHE A 11 -6.87 17.80 0.59
CA PHE A 11 -8.08 17.47 -0.14
C PHE A 11 -7.91 16.21 -1.00
N LEU A 12 -6.81 16.11 -1.73
CA LEU A 12 -6.49 14.95 -2.55
C LEU A 12 -6.30 13.68 -1.71
N ILE A 13 -5.62 13.79 -0.56
CA ILE A 13 -5.45 12.67 0.39
C ILE A 13 -6.80 12.18 0.90
N ASN A 14 -7.72 13.08 1.23
CA ASN A 14 -9.08 12.71 1.66
C ASN A 14 -9.87 12.03 0.53
N LEU A 15 -9.74 12.50 -0.71
CA LEU A 15 -10.34 11.85 -1.87
C LEU A 15 -9.76 10.42 -2.08
N CYS A 16 -8.45 10.26 -1.96
CA CYS A 16 -7.79 8.97 -2.04
C CYS A 16 -8.21 8.01 -0.91
N ASP A 17 -8.46 8.51 0.30
CA ASP A 17 -8.95 7.67 1.40
C ASP A 17 -10.37 7.15 1.12
N THR A 18 -11.26 7.99 0.58
CA THR A 18 -12.62 7.55 0.21
C THR A 18 -12.61 6.52 -0.93
N SER A 19 -11.73 6.69 -1.91
CA SER A 19 -11.58 5.78 -3.06
C SER A 19 -10.73 4.55 -2.77
N LYS A 20 -10.07 4.49 -1.60
CA LYS A 20 -9.14 3.42 -1.20
C LYS A 20 -7.96 3.22 -2.16
N CYS A 21 -7.60 4.26 -2.92
CA CYS A 21 -6.40 4.29 -3.76
C CYS A 21 -5.16 4.62 -2.91
N PHE A 22 -4.69 3.65 -2.14
CA PHE A 22 -3.60 3.86 -1.16
C PHE A 22 -2.25 4.19 -1.80
N ASN A 23 -1.97 3.74 -3.02
CA ASN A 23 -0.69 4.02 -3.69
C ASN A 23 -0.55 5.52 -4.00
N GLU A 24 -1.58 6.12 -4.60
CA GLU A 24 -1.63 7.56 -4.89
C GLU A 24 -1.68 8.39 -3.60
N MET A 25 -2.39 7.90 -2.58
CA MET A 25 -2.43 8.51 -1.25
C MET A 25 -1.02 8.60 -0.63
N VAL A 26 -0.21 7.53 -0.74
CA VAL A 26 1.16 7.53 -0.22
C VAL A 26 2.02 8.59 -0.91
N ASP A 27 1.89 8.76 -2.21
CA ASP A 27 2.66 9.76 -2.95
C ASP A 27 2.22 11.19 -2.63
N ALA A 28 0.91 11.41 -2.44
CA ALA A 28 0.38 12.69 -1.97
C ALA A 28 0.87 13.04 -0.55
N VAL A 29 0.88 12.08 0.38
CA VAL A 29 1.37 12.31 1.74
C VAL A 29 2.88 12.55 1.77
N LYS A 30 3.67 11.86 0.92
CA LYS A 30 5.12 12.15 0.79
C LYS A 30 5.38 13.60 0.37
N LYS A 31 4.59 14.12 -0.58
CA LYS A 31 4.66 15.53 -0.99
C LYS A 31 4.28 16.46 0.16
N LEU A 32 3.24 16.12 0.92
CA LEU A 32 2.80 16.90 2.09
C LEU A 32 3.90 17.01 3.16
N VAL A 33 4.57 15.89 3.48
CA VAL A 33 5.70 15.84 4.43
C VAL A 33 6.87 16.70 3.95
N SER A 34 7.09 16.79 2.63
CA SER A 34 8.16 17.58 2.03
C SER A 34 7.91 19.09 2.13
N ILE A 35 6.64 19.52 2.17
CA ILE A 35 6.24 20.93 2.28
C ILE A 35 6.14 21.36 3.73
N CYS A 36 5.62 20.50 4.61
CA CYS A 36 5.42 20.80 6.02
C CYS A 36 5.92 19.62 6.88
N PRO A 37 7.13 19.71 7.47
CA PRO A 37 7.69 18.63 8.28
C PRO A 37 6.99 18.48 9.64
N GLU A 38 6.35 19.53 10.15
CA GLU A 38 5.55 19.47 11.37
C GLU A 38 4.12 19.01 11.07
N LEU A 39 3.93 17.69 11.10
CA LEU A 39 2.61 17.08 10.91
C LEU A 39 1.76 17.12 12.18
N SER A 40 0.53 17.59 12.03
CA SER A 40 -0.56 17.45 13.02
C SER A 40 -0.88 15.97 13.28
N TYR A 41 -1.58 15.69 14.38
CA TYR A 41 -2.03 14.34 14.73
C TYR A 41 -2.85 13.70 13.60
N GLU A 42 -3.76 14.47 13.00
CA GLU A 42 -4.65 14.01 11.92
C GLU A 42 -3.87 13.67 10.64
N GLU A 43 -2.90 14.50 10.27
CA GLU A 43 -2.08 14.29 9.07
C GLU A 43 -1.17 13.07 9.24
N ARG A 44 -0.68 12.84 10.46
CA ARG A 44 0.10 11.64 10.79
C ARG A 44 -0.76 10.38 10.80
N TYR A 45 -2.02 10.49 11.20
CA TYR A 45 -2.99 9.40 11.07
C TYR A 45 -3.23 9.05 9.60
N LEU A 46 -3.45 10.04 8.74
CA LEU A 46 -3.60 9.84 7.30
C LEU A 46 -2.36 9.18 6.68
N LEU A 47 -1.15 9.57 7.10
CA LEU A 47 0.09 8.90 6.71
C LEU A 47 0.09 7.41 7.09
N TRP A 48 -0.30 7.08 8.32
CA TRP A 48 -0.36 5.69 8.79
C TRP A 48 -1.39 4.87 8.00
N VAL A 49 -2.58 5.42 7.75
CA VAL A 49 -3.65 4.76 6.98
C VAL A 49 -3.17 4.46 5.56
N ALA A 50 -2.59 5.45 4.87
CA ALA A 50 -2.07 5.30 3.51
C ALA A 50 -1.03 4.17 3.43
N PHE A 51 -0.03 4.20 4.31
CA PHE A 51 1.06 3.22 4.31
C PHE A 51 0.60 1.81 4.67
N LYS A 52 -0.29 1.69 5.66
CA LYS A 52 -0.86 0.40 6.07
C LYS A 52 -1.69 -0.22 4.94
N GLY A 53 -2.48 0.59 4.24
CA GLY A 53 -3.28 0.17 3.10
C GLY A 53 -2.41 -0.37 1.97
N ALA A 54 -1.41 0.40 1.55
CA ALA A 54 -0.49 0.02 0.47
C ALA A 54 0.31 -1.27 0.78
N MET A 55 0.79 -1.43 2.01
CA MET A 55 1.51 -2.65 2.38
C MET A 55 0.58 -3.86 2.55
N SER A 56 -0.69 -3.63 2.93
CA SER A 56 -1.67 -4.71 3.02
C SER A 56 -2.01 -5.27 1.65
N SER A 57 -2.16 -4.42 0.62
CA SER A 57 -2.48 -4.89 -0.74
C SER A 57 -1.40 -5.80 -1.33
N ILE A 58 -0.13 -5.64 -0.90
CA ILE A 58 0.97 -6.54 -1.28
C ILE A 58 0.96 -7.80 -0.42
N ARG A 59 0.86 -7.66 0.91
CA ARG A 59 0.98 -8.81 1.83
C ARG A 59 -0.16 -9.81 1.72
N GLN A 60 -1.39 -9.37 1.44
CA GLN A 60 -2.55 -10.27 1.39
C GLN A 60 -2.41 -11.31 0.26
N PRO A 61 -2.11 -10.93 -1.01
CA PRO A 61 -1.81 -11.89 -2.07
C PRO A 61 -0.61 -12.79 -1.75
N TRP A 62 0.49 -12.21 -1.24
CA TRP A 62 1.67 -13.00 -0.87
C TRP A 62 1.36 -14.06 0.19
N ARG A 63 0.55 -13.73 1.20
CA ARG A 63 0.08 -14.68 2.20
C ARG A 63 -0.79 -15.76 1.60
N ALA A 64 -1.68 -15.40 0.67
CA ALA A 64 -2.52 -16.37 -0.03
C ALA A 64 -1.69 -17.36 -0.85
N ILE A 65 -0.67 -16.88 -1.58
CA ILE A 65 0.25 -17.71 -2.35
C ILE A 65 1.10 -18.60 -1.44
N TRP A 66 1.64 -18.04 -0.36
CA TRP A 66 2.42 -18.82 0.61
C TRP A 66 1.58 -19.91 1.27
N PHE A 67 0.34 -19.56 1.63
CA PHE A 67 -0.60 -20.51 2.22
C PHE A 67 -0.99 -21.61 1.23
N SER A 68 -1.38 -21.26 0.00
CA SER A 68 -1.72 -22.25 -1.03
C SER A 68 -0.55 -23.19 -1.32
N ARG A 69 0.67 -22.66 -1.43
CA ARG A 69 1.90 -23.46 -1.56
C ARG A 69 2.08 -24.44 -0.39
N SER A 70 1.86 -23.99 0.85
CA SER A 70 2.00 -24.83 2.03
C SER A 70 1.00 -25.98 2.08
N LEU A 71 -0.19 -25.79 1.49
CA LEU A 71 -1.20 -26.84 1.34
C LEU A 71 -0.77 -27.85 0.27
N VAL A 72 -0.33 -27.38 -0.90
CA VAL A 72 0.15 -28.26 -1.99
C VAL A 72 1.29 -29.16 -1.50
N THR A 73 2.26 -28.63 -0.75
CA THR A 73 3.36 -29.44 -0.22
C THR A 73 2.93 -30.54 0.76
N LYS A 74 1.78 -30.39 1.42
CA LYS A 74 1.21 -31.44 2.29
C LYS A 74 0.51 -32.53 1.49
N GLU A 75 -0.06 -32.18 0.35
CA GLU A 75 -0.83 -33.10 -0.49
C GLU A 75 0.06 -33.90 -1.46
N THR A 76 1.12 -33.32 -2.01
CA THR A 76 1.91 -33.93 -3.09
C THR A 76 3.30 -34.42 -2.69
N GLY A 77 3.77 -34.13 -1.47
CA GLY A 77 5.03 -34.65 -0.92
C GLY A 77 6.30 -34.33 -1.72
N THR A 78 6.24 -33.48 -2.74
CA THR A 78 7.37 -33.18 -3.64
C THR A 78 7.40 -31.69 -3.99
N PHE A 79 8.61 -31.12 -3.98
CA PHE A 79 8.88 -29.70 -4.17
C PHE A 79 9.25 -29.46 -5.64
N VAL A 80 8.39 -28.78 -6.39
CA VAL A 80 8.64 -28.46 -7.80
C VAL A 80 8.67 -26.94 -7.97
N ILE A 81 9.85 -26.40 -8.34
CA ILE A 81 10.06 -24.97 -8.62
C ILE A 81 9.71 -24.62 -10.09
N SER A 82 9.58 -25.62 -10.96
CA SER A 82 9.46 -25.42 -12.42
C SER A 82 8.15 -24.77 -12.89
N ASP A 83 7.11 -24.73 -12.06
CA ASP A 83 5.80 -24.23 -12.48
C ASP A 83 5.66 -22.69 -12.37
N LEU A 84 6.64 -22.01 -11.75
CA LEU A 84 6.65 -20.56 -11.58
C LEU A 84 7.33 -19.80 -12.74
N GLU A 85 8.05 -20.48 -13.64
CA GLU A 85 8.70 -19.83 -14.78
C GLU A 85 7.74 -19.51 -15.95
N ASN A 86 6.48 -19.94 -15.86
CA ASN A 86 5.48 -19.78 -16.92
C ASN A 86 4.29 -18.87 -16.57
N LEU A 87 4.45 -17.94 -15.61
CA LEU A 87 3.46 -16.90 -15.27
C LEU A 87 4.03 -15.50 -15.44
#